data_AF-A0A7T5EX71-F1
#
_entry.id   AF-A0A7T5EX71-F1
#
_cell.length_a   1.000
_cell.length_b   1.000
_cell.length_c   1.000
_cell.angle_alpha   90.00
_cell.angle_beta   90.00
_cell.angle_gamma   90.00
#
_symmetry.space_group_name_H-M   'P 1'
#
loop_
_entity.id
_entity.type
_entity.pdbx_description
1 polymer ?
#
loop_
_entity_poly.entity_id
_entity_poly.type
_entity_poly.pdbx_seq_one_letter_code
_entity_poly.pdbx_strand_id
1 'polypeptide(L)'
;MPDNMQELTSTDAHLHSNETQQEPASSDVIDTTMFHCNEGDHDVPISQALYPSAINPSICRDCAAQRRAQKSTKRKWSAEQIPEKGDRGDTKRITVTLSKYAATAAEVLSVGSTVSNVVEEALIKYLAEQDSEVISFVSRIFAKNVR
;
A
#
# COMPACT_ATOMS: atom_id res chain seq x y z
N MET A 1 -45.03 27.17 -36.55
CA MET A 1 -46.50 27.06 -36.69
C MET A 1 -46.76 26.26 -37.95
N PRO A 2 -47.70 25.31 -37.94
CA PRO A 2 -47.61 23.93 -37.42
C PRO A 2 -47.61 22.96 -38.63
N ASP A 3 -47.37 21.66 -38.53
CA ASP A 3 -48.28 20.60 -38.08
C ASP A 3 -47.54 19.29 -38.40
N ASN A 4 -47.50 18.32 -37.49
CA ASN A 4 -48.37 17.16 -37.65
C ASN A 4 -48.32 16.27 -36.40
N MET A 5 -49.50 15.80 -36.03
CA MET A 5 -49.82 15.08 -34.81
C MET A 5 -49.45 13.60 -34.88
N GLN A 6 -49.29 13.00 -33.69
CA GLN A 6 -49.84 11.71 -33.22
C GLN A 6 -49.64 10.47 -34.12
N GLU A 7 -49.27 9.29 -33.61
CA GLU A 7 -50.13 8.48 -32.74
C GLU A 7 -49.34 7.32 -32.10
N LEU A 8 -49.87 6.87 -30.96
CA LEU A 8 -49.42 5.73 -30.17
C LEU A 8 -49.98 4.41 -30.72
N THR A 9 -49.38 3.31 -30.23
CA THR A 9 -49.90 1.93 -30.14
C THR A 9 -49.79 1.03 -31.37
N SER A 10 -49.03 -0.05 -31.23
CA SER A 10 -49.62 -1.39 -31.14
C SER A 10 -48.56 -2.44 -30.79
N THR A 11 -48.81 -3.08 -29.66
CA THR A 11 -48.31 -4.40 -29.29
C THR A 11 -48.74 -5.41 -30.35
N ASP A 12 -47.81 -6.22 -30.84
CA ASP A 12 -48.16 -7.58 -31.23
C ASP A 12 -47.03 -8.54 -30.87
N ALA A 13 -47.45 -9.59 -30.16
CA ALA A 13 -46.62 -10.63 -29.64
C ALA A 13 -46.34 -11.64 -30.74
N HIS A 14 -45.08 -12.08 -30.87
CA HIS A 14 -44.84 -13.40 -31.42
C HIS A 14 -43.90 -14.17 -30.49
N LEU A 15 -44.53 -15.05 -29.72
CA LEU A 15 -43.96 -16.22 -29.08
C LEU A 15 -43.14 -17.02 -30.11
N HIS A 16 -41.88 -17.26 -29.78
CA HIS A 16 -41.25 -18.56 -30.02
C HIS A 16 -40.41 -18.90 -28.80
N SER A 17 -40.99 -19.79 -28.00
CA SER A 17 -40.33 -20.53 -26.94
C SER A 17 -39.13 -21.28 -27.52
N ASN A 18 -37.94 -21.03 -26.97
CA ASN A 18 -36.92 -22.07 -26.87
C ASN A 18 -36.59 -22.22 -25.39
N GLU A 19 -37.34 -23.12 -24.76
CA GLU A 19 -36.91 -23.80 -23.55
C GLU A 19 -35.63 -24.56 -23.89
N THR A 20 -34.52 -24.15 -23.30
CA THR A 20 -33.42 -25.08 -23.05
C THR A 20 -33.03 -24.88 -21.61
N GLN A 21 -33.61 -25.77 -20.81
CA GLN A 21 -33.23 -26.24 -19.49
C GLN A 21 -32.12 -25.43 -18.78
N GLN A 22 -32.55 -24.76 -17.72
CA GLN A 22 -31.73 -24.39 -16.58
C GLN A 22 -31.04 -25.66 -16.03
N GLU A 23 -29.75 -25.80 -16.28
CA GLU A 23 -28.88 -26.49 -15.34
C GLU A 23 -28.56 -25.51 -14.19
N PRO A 24 -28.79 -25.87 -12.92
CA PRO A 24 -28.24 -25.10 -11.82
C PRO A 24 -26.72 -25.21 -11.88
N ALA A 25 -26.03 -24.10 -12.16
CA ALA A 25 -24.60 -23.96 -11.92
C ALA A 25 -24.35 -23.97 -10.41
N SER A 26 -24.43 -25.15 -9.79
CA SER A 26 -23.94 -25.43 -8.46
C SER A 26 -22.81 -26.45 -8.58
N SER A 27 -21.71 -26.03 -9.19
CA SER A 27 -20.41 -26.58 -8.84
C SER A 27 -19.72 -25.54 -7.99
N ASP A 28 -20.03 -25.54 -6.69
CA ASP A 28 -19.07 -25.10 -5.68
C ASP A 28 -17.87 -26.06 -5.77
N VAL A 29 -17.03 -25.84 -6.79
CA VAL A 29 -15.69 -26.37 -6.80
C VAL A 29 -14.99 -25.59 -5.71
N ILE A 30 -15.02 -26.14 -4.50
CA ILE A 30 -14.09 -25.75 -3.46
C ILE A 30 -12.72 -26.08 -4.05
N ASP A 31 -12.10 -25.08 -4.66
CA ASP A 31 -10.74 -25.15 -5.18
C ASP A 31 -9.84 -25.41 -3.97
N THR A 32 -9.62 -26.70 -3.72
CA THR A 32 -8.89 -27.28 -2.59
C THR A 32 -7.38 -27.25 -2.86
N THR A 33 -6.97 -26.47 -3.85
CA THR A 33 -5.57 -26.23 -4.14
C THR A 33 -4.96 -25.49 -2.94
N MET A 34 -4.11 -26.19 -2.21
CA MET A 34 -3.38 -25.64 -1.08
C MET A 34 -2.08 -25.01 -1.58
N PHE A 35 -1.65 -23.92 -0.94
CA PHE A 35 -0.32 -23.35 -1.13
C PHE A 35 0.36 -23.16 0.23
N HIS A 36 1.68 -23.17 0.22
CA HIS A 36 2.49 -22.99 1.41
C HIS A 36 2.75 -21.50 1.67
N CYS A 37 2.36 -21.00 2.84
CA CYS A 37 2.60 -19.63 3.29
C CYS A 37 3.96 -19.53 3.98
N ASN A 38 4.92 -18.85 3.34
CA ASN A 38 6.31 -18.76 3.85
C ASN A 38 6.46 -17.94 5.13
N GLU A 39 5.51 -17.03 5.43
CA GLU A 39 5.61 -16.13 6.60
C GLU A 39 5.18 -16.84 7.89
N GLY A 40 4.22 -17.75 7.81
CA GLY A 40 3.68 -18.46 8.97
C GLY A 40 4.00 -19.94 9.00
N ASP A 41 4.78 -20.44 8.02
CA ASP A 41 5.20 -21.83 7.86
C ASP A 41 4.01 -22.82 7.97
N HIS A 42 3.00 -22.60 7.12
CA HIS A 42 1.78 -23.43 7.12
C HIS A 42 1.13 -23.49 5.74
N ASP A 43 0.38 -24.56 5.49
CA ASP A 43 -0.40 -24.75 4.27
C ASP A 43 -1.80 -24.17 4.44
N VAL A 44 -2.24 -23.38 3.46
CA VAL A 44 -3.55 -22.73 3.42
C VAL A 44 -4.19 -22.87 2.05
N PRO A 45 -5.53 -22.83 1.95
CA PRO A 45 -6.21 -22.81 0.66
C PRO A 45 -5.78 -21.61 -0.19
N ILE A 46 -5.66 -21.79 -1.50
CA ILE A 46 -5.29 -20.72 -2.44
C ILE A 46 -6.25 -19.53 -2.38
N SER A 47 -7.51 -19.75 -2.02
CA SER A 47 -8.51 -18.70 -1.76
C SER A 47 -8.11 -17.73 -0.63
N GLN A 48 -7.29 -18.19 0.31
CA GLN A 48 -6.74 -17.40 1.42
C GLN A 48 -5.39 -16.74 1.09
N ALA A 49 -4.84 -16.97 -0.11
CA ALA A 49 -3.66 -16.23 -0.56
C ALA A 49 -3.95 -14.73 -0.64
N LEU A 50 -2.92 -13.91 -0.41
CA LEU A 50 -3.01 -12.47 -0.64
C LEU A 50 -3.28 -12.17 -2.12
N TYR A 51 -2.72 -12.99 -3.02
CA TYR A 51 -2.93 -12.94 -4.46
C TYR A 51 -3.28 -14.34 -4.99
N PRO A 52 -4.57 -14.76 -4.93
CA PRO A 52 -4.99 -16.11 -5.33
C PRO A 52 -4.72 -16.45 -6.80
N SER A 53 -4.69 -15.45 -7.68
CA SER A 53 -4.43 -15.63 -9.12
C SER A 53 -2.94 -15.60 -9.49
N ALA A 54 -2.02 -15.48 -8.51
CA ALA A 54 -0.59 -15.51 -8.79
C ALA A 54 -0.13 -16.92 -9.15
N ILE A 55 0.85 -17.04 -10.06
CA ILE A 55 1.42 -18.34 -10.45
C ILE A 55 2.05 -19.05 -9.24
N ASN A 56 2.65 -18.29 -8.32
CA ASN A 56 3.24 -18.80 -7.08
C ASN A 56 2.84 -17.87 -5.91
N PRO A 57 1.70 -18.09 -5.25
CA PRO A 57 1.35 -17.34 -4.04
C PRO A 57 2.32 -17.70 -2.91
N SER A 58 2.80 -16.68 -2.19
CA SER A 58 3.85 -16.86 -1.16
C SER A 58 3.41 -16.49 0.26
N ILE A 59 2.28 -15.80 0.40
CA ILE A 59 1.79 -15.29 1.68
C ILE A 59 0.26 -15.30 1.73
N CYS A 60 -0.30 -15.72 2.87
CA CYS A 60 -1.73 -15.69 3.13
C CYS A 60 -2.18 -14.29 3.58
N ARG A 61 -3.49 -14.01 3.46
CA ARG A 61 -4.07 -12.71 3.86
C ARG A 61 -3.83 -12.40 5.33
N ASP A 62 -3.89 -13.42 6.19
CA ASP A 62 -3.74 -13.26 7.64
C ASP A 62 -2.30 -12.93 8.03
N CYS A 63 -1.31 -13.67 7.52
CA CYS A 63 0.10 -13.34 7.72
C CYS A 63 0.46 -11.98 7.11
N ALA A 64 -0.10 -11.63 5.94
CA ALA A 64 0.09 -10.31 5.37
C ALA A 64 -0.52 -9.20 6.27
N ALA A 65 -1.69 -9.44 6.87
CA ALA A 65 -2.32 -8.52 7.81
C ALA A 65 -1.52 -8.38 9.10
N GLN A 66 -1.03 -9.49 9.68
CA GLN A 66 -0.15 -9.46 10.85
C GLN A 66 1.15 -8.71 10.56
N ARG A 67 1.79 -8.95 9.40
CA ARG A 67 2.99 -8.23 8.99
C ARG A 67 2.73 -6.73 8.81
N ARG A 68 1.58 -6.34 8.26
CA ARG A 68 1.16 -4.93 8.19
C ARG A 68 0.90 -4.34 9.57
N ALA A 69 0.27 -5.09 10.47
CA ALA A 69 0.00 -4.67 11.84
C ALA A 69 1.29 -4.50 12.65
N GLN A 70 2.24 -5.44 12.57
CA GLN A 70 3.55 -5.33 13.22
C GLN A 70 4.35 -4.13 12.69
N LYS A 71 4.35 -3.89 11.37
CA LYS A 71 4.95 -2.69 10.79
C LYS A 71 4.27 -1.41 11.27
N SER A 72 2.94 -1.41 11.38
CA SER A 72 2.16 -0.27 11.88
C SER A 72 2.47 0.03 13.36
N THR A 73 2.53 -0.99 14.21
CA THR A 73 2.82 -0.82 15.65
C THR A 73 4.26 -0.36 15.89
N LYS A 74 5.24 -0.93 15.17
CA LYS A 74 6.63 -0.42 15.21
C LYS A 74 6.70 1.04 14.76
N ARG A 75 6.02 1.40 13.66
CA ARG A 75 5.97 2.77 13.13
C ARG A 75 5.31 3.77 14.10
N LYS A 76 4.28 3.38 14.86
CA LYS A 76 3.64 4.27 15.83
C LYS A 76 4.58 4.62 16.97
N TRP A 77 5.29 3.63 17.51
CA TRP A 77 6.18 3.85 18.66
C TRP A 77 7.48 4.59 18.29
N SER A 78 7.97 4.41 17.06
CA SER A 78 9.12 5.15 16.53
C SER A 78 8.79 6.58 16.10
N ALA A 79 7.59 6.82 15.56
CA ALA A 79 7.16 8.15 15.12
C ALA A 79 6.98 9.13 16.29
N GLU A 80 6.56 8.65 17.47
CA GLU A 80 6.42 9.48 18.68
C GLU A 80 7.78 9.98 19.23
N GLN A 81 8.90 9.42 18.79
CA GLN A 81 10.24 9.78 19.25
C GLN A 81 10.99 10.77 18.35
N ILE A 82 10.45 11.09 17.17
CA ILE A 82 11.04 12.06 16.23
C ILE A 82 10.37 13.43 16.43
N PRO A 83 11.12 14.51 16.70
CA PRO A 83 10.55 15.85 16.89
C PRO A 83 9.74 16.34 15.67
N GLU A 84 8.65 17.06 15.94
CA GLU A 84 7.90 17.77 14.90
C GLU A 84 8.77 18.83 14.23
N LYS A 85 8.42 19.24 13.00
CA LYS A 85 9.24 20.13 12.18
C LYS A 85 9.62 21.44 12.90
N GLY A 86 8.74 21.97 13.75
CA GLY A 86 9.00 23.18 14.54
C GLY A 86 10.01 23.00 15.68
N ASP A 87 10.17 21.78 16.18
CA ASP A 87 11.02 21.44 17.33
C ASP A 87 12.38 20.84 16.93
N ARG A 88 12.68 20.80 15.61
CA ARG A 88 13.93 20.24 15.07
C ARG A 88 15.15 21.17 15.18
N GLY A 89 14.99 22.32 15.83
CA GLY A 89 16.08 23.27 16.08
C GLY A 89 16.60 23.96 14.80
N ASP A 90 17.82 24.49 14.89
CA ASP A 90 18.43 25.26 13.81
C ASP A 90 18.89 24.40 12.63
N THR A 91 18.93 25.01 11.44
CA THR A 91 19.39 24.34 10.22
C THR A 91 20.92 24.22 10.21
N LYS A 92 21.44 23.01 10.02
CA LYS A 92 22.88 22.74 9.85
C LYS A 92 23.21 22.32 8.43
N ARG A 93 24.20 22.98 7.81
CA ARG A 93 24.71 22.58 6.49
C ARG A 93 25.66 21.38 6.63
N ILE A 94 25.37 20.31 5.89
CA ILE A 94 26.25 19.14 5.76
C ILE A 94 26.63 18.94 4.29
N THR A 95 27.83 18.41 4.04
CA THR A 95 28.28 18.02 2.70
C THR A 95 28.34 16.50 2.64
N VAL A 96 27.66 15.91 1.66
CA VAL A 96 27.60 14.46 1.47
C VAL A 96 27.92 14.12 0.02
N THR A 97 28.49 12.94 -0.21
CA THR A 97 28.70 12.40 -1.56
C THR A 97 27.63 11.36 -1.81
N LEU A 98 26.89 11.50 -2.92
CA LEU A 98 25.83 10.58 -3.34
C LEU A 98 26.21 9.91 -4.66
N SER A 99 25.65 8.73 -4.92
CA SER A 99 25.73 8.13 -6.25
C SER A 99 24.98 8.99 -7.27
N LYS A 100 25.38 8.92 -8.55
CA LYS A 100 24.71 9.65 -9.64
C LYS A 100 23.21 9.36 -9.66
N TYR A 101 22.81 8.11 -9.46
CA TYR A 101 21.40 7.71 -9.42
C TYR A 101 20.64 8.39 -8.27
N ALA A 102 21.20 8.38 -7.05
CA ALA A 102 20.57 9.00 -5.90
C ALA A 102 20.45 10.52 -6.04
N ALA A 103 21.47 11.17 -6.61
CA ALA A 103 21.43 12.61 -6.91
C ALA A 103 20.31 12.94 -7.91
N THR A 104 20.24 12.21 -9.04
CA THR A 104 19.18 12.41 -10.04
C THR A 104 17.79 12.12 -9.46
N ALA A 105 17.64 11.07 -8.65
CA ALA A 105 16.37 10.77 -7.99
C ALA A 105 15.94 11.90 -7.05
N ALA A 106 16.87 12.46 -6.27
CA ALA A 106 16.56 13.57 -5.38
C ALA A 106 16.17 14.84 -6.15
N GLU A 107 16.82 15.14 -7.27
CA GLU A 107 16.46 16.25 -8.16
C GLU A 107 15.04 16.08 -8.72
N VAL A 108 14.71 14.91 -9.26
CA VAL A 108 13.36 14.62 -9.81
C VAL A 108 12.28 14.68 -8.73
N LEU A 109 12.55 14.14 -7.54
CA LEU A 109 11.61 14.16 -6.42
C LEU A 109 11.45 15.55 -5.79
N SER A 110 12.39 16.47 -6.04
CA SER A 110 12.36 17.82 -5.48
C SER A 110 11.45 18.80 -6.23
N VAL A 111 10.72 18.37 -7.28
CA VAL A 111 9.78 19.24 -8.00
C VAL A 111 8.72 19.78 -7.04
N GLY A 112 8.70 21.11 -6.86
CA GLY A 112 7.81 21.79 -5.90
C GLY A 112 8.36 21.89 -4.47
N SER A 113 9.60 21.46 -4.24
CA SER A 113 10.32 21.63 -2.97
C SER A 113 11.82 21.87 -3.20
N THR A 114 12.68 21.48 -2.24
CA THR A 114 14.14 21.53 -2.37
C THR A 114 14.70 20.13 -2.21
N VAL A 115 15.86 19.88 -2.83
CA VAL A 115 16.60 18.61 -2.62
C VAL A 115 16.86 18.36 -1.13
N SER A 116 17.15 19.42 -0.36
CA SER A 116 17.31 19.33 1.10
C SER A 116 16.06 18.79 1.80
N ASN A 117 14.86 19.25 1.43
CA ASN A 117 13.62 18.74 2.01
C ASN A 117 13.40 17.26 1.67
N VAL A 118 13.67 16.85 0.42
CA VAL A 118 13.55 15.45 0.00
C VAL A 118 14.49 14.55 0.79
N VAL A 119 15.75 14.99 0.97
CA VAL A 119 16.75 14.25 1.74
C VAL A 119 16.36 14.20 3.22
N GLU A 120 15.89 15.30 3.80
CA GLU A 120 15.41 15.35 5.19
C GLU A 120 14.26 14.36 5.40
N GLU A 121 13.24 14.38 4.53
CA GLU A 121 12.12 13.44 4.60
C GLU A 121 12.56 11.99 4.44
N ALA A 122 13.48 11.70 3.53
CA ALA A 122 14.02 10.35 3.33
C ALA A 122 14.75 9.86 4.59
N LEU A 123 15.56 10.71 5.22
CA LEU A 123 16.26 10.38 6.47
C LEU A 123 15.27 10.14 7.62
N ILE A 124 14.22 10.97 7.75
CA ILE A 124 13.19 10.79 8.77
C ILE A 124 12.42 9.50 8.56
N LYS A 125 12.01 9.21 7.31
CA LYS A 125 11.33 7.96 6.97
C LYS A 125 12.21 6.75 7.28
N TYR A 126 13.49 6.83 6.91
CA TYR A 126 14.45 5.76 7.20
C TYR A 126 14.66 5.58 8.71
N LEU A 127 14.78 6.67 9.47
CA LEU A 127 14.93 6.66 10.92
C LEU A 127 13.70 6.07 11.62
N ALA A 128 12.49 6.40 11.16
CA ALA A 128 11.25 5.85 11.69
C ALA A 128 11.10 4.33 11.48
N GLU A 129 11.88 3.74 10.57
CA GLU A 129 11.93 2.30 10.32
C GLU A 129 13.02 1.59 11.12
N GLN A 130 13.91 2.33 11.80
CA GLN A 130 14.96 1.76 12.65
C GLN A 130 14.43 1.32 14.02
N ASP A 131 15.24 0.54 14.73
CA ASP A 131 14.98 0.13 16.10
C ASP A 131 14.95 1.33 17.06
N SER A 132 14.16 1.23 18.13
CA SER A 132 13.95 2.29 19.12
C SER A 132 15.24 2.76 19.81
N GLU A 133 16.24 1.88 19.92
CA GLU A 133 17.56 2.25 20.46
C GLU A 133 18.29 3.27 19.58
N VAL A 134 18.24 3.08 18.25
CA VAL A 134 18.86 3.99 17.28
C VAL A 134 18.19 5.36 17.33
N ILE A 135 16.85 5.37 17.40
CA ILE A 135 16.08 6.61 17.48
C ILE A 135 16.37 7.34 18.79
N SER A 136 16.38 6.63 19.92
CA SER A 136 16.75 7.20 21.22
C SER A 136 18.16 7.80 21.21
N PHE A 137 19.11 7.12 20.57
CA PHE A 137 20.48 7.62 20.43
C PHE A 137 20.52 8.93 19.64
N VAL A 138 19.87 9.00 18.48
CA VAL A 138 19.80 10.22 17.67
C VAL A 138 19.18 11.37 18.47
N SER A 139 18.07 11.13 19.18
CA SER A 139 17.41 12.15 20.01
C SER A 139 18.29 12.65 21.16
N ARG A 140 19.09 11.77 21.80
CA ARG A 140 20.08 12.18 22.81
C ARG A 140 21.19 13.04 22.23
N ILE A 141 21.70 12.69 21.05
CA ILE A 141 22.75 13.47 20.37
C ILE A 141 22.20 14.83 19.94
N PHE A 142 20.99 14.88 19.41
CA PHE A 142 20.30 16.12 19.08
C PHE A 142 20.15 17.03 20.31
N ALA A 143 19.61 16.53 21.42
CA ALA A 143 19.43 17.30 22.65
C ALA A 143 20.74 17.86 23.23
N LYS A 144 21.87 17.17 23.00
CA LYS A 144 23.21 17.66 23.39
C LYS A 144 23.69 18.83 22.52
N ASN A 145 23.32 18.85 21.25
CA ASN A 145 23.80 19.82 20.26
C ASN A 145 22.93 21.08 20.15
N VAL A 146 21.74 21.08 20.75
CA VAL A 146 20.79 22.21 20.79
C VAL A 146 20.98 23.09 22.05
N ARG A 147 21.86 22.69 22.98
CA ARG A 147 22.30 23.53 24.11
C ARG A 147 23.51 24.36 23.73
#